data_AF-A0A8T0DYL3-F1
#
_entry.id   AF-A0A8T0DYL3-F1
#
_cell.length_a   1.000
_cell.length_b   1.000
_cell.length_c   1.000
_cell.angle_alpha   90.00
_cell.angle_beta   90.00
_cell.angle_gamma   90.00
#
_symmetry.space_group_name_H-M   'P 1'
#
loop_
_entity.id
_entity.type
_entity.pdbx_description
1 polymer ?
#
loop_
_entity_poly.entity_id
_entity_poly.type
_entity_poly.pdbx_seq_one_letter_code
_entity_poly.pdbx_strand_id
1 'polypeptide(L)'
;MRSFLSSGRHPSLVDADTLLPSNLNPDFSLPRCMKNPLRVEQLRKHTHLSLLGLVFDVSVYEELYGSKGSLVQLTGHNEIHHFCQPSVPGRFALDGLSELQLVNIMRWLQFLSSNYQCIGYLPGIFFDPFGEPTAYMHNILHVFKSVATEQARLAALFPDCQSETKHGKLCAVCPALSSSESQQTELMVPRKLVDPSQSRARCVCVQSGLLDHPWIREYPNCDPNSPECELSI
;
A
#
# COMPACT_ATOMS: atom_id res chain seq x y z
N MET A 1 32.20 11.53 -16.54
CA MET A 1 32.85 10.22 -16.33
C MET A 1 32.77 9.86 -14.85
N ARG A 2 31.86 8.94 -14.49
CA ARG A 2 32.00 8.02 -13.35
C ARG A 2 31.13 6.82 -13.68
N SER A 3 31.78 5.74 -14.07
CA SER A 3 31.17 4.44 -14.32
C SER A 3 30.78 3.79 -13.01
N PHE A 4 29.56 3.29 -12.91
CA PHE A 4 29.23 2.20 -12.00
C PHE A 4 28.72 1.04 -12.84
N LEU A 5 29.64 0.14 -13.19
CA LEU A 5 29.28 -1.19 -13.67
C LEU A 5 29.26 -2.14 -12.49
N SER A 6 28.24 -3.01 -12.51
CA SER A 6 28.17 -4.31 -11.84
C SER A 6 27.98 -4.33 -10.32
N SER A 7 26.72 -4.40 -9.91
CA SER A 7 26.31 -5.45 -8.97
C SER A 7 24.90 -5.90 -9.34
N GLY A 8 24.76 -7.19 -9.66
CA GLY A 8 23.49 -7.81 -10.04
C GLY A 8 22.52 -7.86 -8.87
N ARG A 9 21.79 -6.77 -8.64
CA ARG A 9 20.55 -6.78 -7.88
C ARG A 9 19.40 -6.57 -8.88
N HIS A 10 18.60 -7.61 -9.06
CA HIS A 10 17.28 -7.45 -9.65
C HIS A 10 16.52 -6.40 -8.83
N PRO A 11 15.91 -5.37 -9.44
CA PRO A 11 15.00 -4.49 -8.70
C PRO A 11 13.89 -5.37 -8.15
N SER A 12 13.86 -5.53 -6.83
CA SER A 12 12.81 -6.26 -6.13
C SER A 12 11.52 -5.45 -6.21
N LEU A 13 10.36 -6.10 -6.05
CA LEU A 13 9.05 -5.46 -5.86
C LEU A 13 9.05 -4.23 -4.91
N VAL A 14 10.03 -4.16 -4.00
CA VAL A 14 10.29 -3.06 -3.07
C VAL A 14 10.54 -1.70 -3.75
N ASP A 15 11.12 -1.64 -4.95
CA ASP A 15 11.34 -0.34 -5.63
C ASP A 15 10.04 0.24 -6.20
N ALA A 16 9.05 -0.61 -6.45
CA ALA A 16 7.75 -0.24 -6.98
C ALA A 16 6.74 0.19 -5.90
N ASP A 17 7.03 -0.06 -4.63
CA ASP A 17 6.24 0.45 -3.49
C ASP A 17 6.20 1.98 -3.45
N THR A 18 7.18 2.67 -4.07
CA THR A 18 7.19 4.14 -4.20
C THR A 18 6.07 4.69 -5.09
N LEU A 19 5.52 3.87 -5.99
CA LEU A 19 4.41 4.23 -6.87
C LEU A 19 3.05 4.02 -6.21
N LEU A 20 3.01 3.27 -5.10
CA LEU A 20 1.78 2.87 -4.45
C LEU A 20 1.26 3.97 -3.52
N PRO A 21 -0.08 4.10 -3.40
CA PRO A 21 -0.65 4.97 -2.39
C PRO A 21 -0.30 4.48 -0.99
N SER A 22 0.04 5.41 -0.09
CA SER A 22 0.38 5.10 1.31
C SER A 22 -0.80 4.46 2.07
N ASN A 23 -2.03 4.82 1.72
CA ASN A 23 -3.25 4.33 2.37
C ASN A 23 -4.22 3.70 1.36
N LEU A 24 -4.95 2.69 1.80
CA LEU A 24 -6.05 2.11 1.04
C LEU A 24 -7.26 3.06 1.04
N ASN A 25 -8.01 3.10 -0.06
CA ASN A 25 -9.28 3.83 -0.14
C ASN A 25 -10.44 2.92 0.33
N PRO A 26 -11.15 3.24 1.43
CA PRO A 26 -12.26 2.42 1.93
C PRO A 26 -13.46 2.35 0.98
N ASP A 27 -13.57 3.30 0.05
CA ASP A 27 -14.63 3.35 -0.95
C ASP A 27 -14.21 2.78 -2.31
N PHE A 28 -13.03 2.14 -2.39
CA PHE A 28 -12.60 1.51 -3.63
C PHE A 28 -13.56 0.40 -4.07
N SER A 29 -13.95 0.48 -5.33
CA SER A 29 -14.71 -0.53 -6.06
C SER A 29 -13.87 -1.06 -7.21
N LEU A 30 -14.09 -2.33 -7.59
CA LEU A 30 -13.44 -2.89 -8.77
C LEU A 30 -13.65 -2.01 -10.01
N PRO A 31 -12.65 -1.87 -10.88
CA PRO A 31 -12.79 -1.13 -12.12
C PRO A 31 -13.84 -1.80 -13.01
N ARG A 32 -14.59 -0.98 -13.76
CA ARG A 32 -15.47 -1.49 -14.82
C ARG A 32 -14.63 -1.83 -16.04
N CYS A 33 -14.11 -3.05 -16.04
CA CYS A 33 -13.36 -3.58 -17.17
C CYS A 33 -14.28 -3.84 -18.37
N MET A 34 -13.69 -3.89 -19.57
CA MET A 34 -14.40 -4.48 -20.71
C MET A 34 -14.82 -5.90 -20.33
N LYS A 35 -16.08 -6.30 -20.61
CA LYS A 35 -16.56 -7.68 -20.44
C LYS A 35 -15.92 -8.60 -21.50
N ASN A 36 -14.61 -8.71 -21.44
CA ASN A 36 -13.76 -9.39 -22.40
C ASN A 36 -12.98 -10.50 -21.66
N PRO A 37 -13.46 -11.76 -21.71
CA PRO A 37 -12.73 -12.87 -21.13
C PRO A 37 -11.44 -13.11 -21.92
N LEU A 38 -10.32 -13.02 -21.24
CA LEU A 38 -8.99 -13.31 -21.76
C LEU A 38 -8.49 -14.66 -21.24
N ARG A 39 -7.57 -15.27 -21.99
CA ARG A 39 -6.80 -16.42 -21.55
C ARG A 39 -5.37 -16.00 -21.24
N VAL A 40 -4.70 -16.74 -20.37
CA VAL A 40 -3.32 -16.42 -19.95
C VAL A 40 -2.38 -16.36 -21.15
N GLU A 41 -2.58 -17.22 -22.14
CA GLU A 41 -1.75 -17.27 -23.36
C GLU A 41 -1.90 -16.03 -24.25
N GLN A 42 -2.96 -15.24 -24.05
CA GLN A 42 -3.18 -13.99 -24.78
C GLN A 42 -2.52 -12.78 -24.09
N LEU A 43 -1.99 -12.96 -22.87
CA LEU A 43 -1.27 -11.91 -22.17
C LEU A 43 0.09 -11.70 -22.86
N ARG A 44 0.38 -10.44 -23.19
CA ARG A 44 1.59 -10.06 -23.91
C ARG A 44 2.54 -9.39 -22.94
N LYS A 45 3.78 -9.87 -22.91
CA LYS A 45 4.87 -9.22 -22.18
C LYS A 45 4.99 -7.75 -22.63
N HIS A 46 5.32 -6.86 -21.70
CA HIS A 46 5.40 -5.40 -21.88
C HIS A 46 4.07 -4.68 -22.12
N THR A 47 2.97 -5.40 -22.34
CA THR A 47 1.67 -4.78 -22.67
C THR A 47 0.62 -5.08 -21.61
N HIS A 48 0.56 -6.32 -21.12
CA HIS A 48 -0.51 -6.74 -20.22
C HIS A 48 0.08 -7.11 -18.86
N LEU A 49 -0.52 -6.55 -17.81
CA LEU A 49 -0.32 -6.97 -16.43
C LEU A 49 -1.66 -7.47 -15.91
N SER A 50 -1.66 -8.62 -15.22
CA SER A 50 -2.89 -9.13 -14.60
C SER A 50 -2.76 -9.19 -13.09
N LEU A 51 -3.82 -8.85 -12.36
CA LEU A 51 -3.83 -8.91 -10.90
C LEU A 51 -5.23 -9.30 -10.40
N LEU A 52 -5.29 -10.33 -9.55
CA LEU A 52 -6.56 -10.89 -9.03
C LEU A 52 -7.58 -11.19 -10.16
N GLY A 53 -7.09 -11.65 -11.31
CA GLY A 53 -7.92 -11.97 -12.47
C GLY A 53 -8.34 -10.77 -13.32
N LEU A 54 -8.05 -9.53 -12.92
CA LEU A 54 -8.22 -8.36 -13.80
C LEU A 54 -7.01 -8.19 -14.71
N VAL A 55 -7.21 -7.66 -15.92
CA VAL A 55 -6.14 -7.43 -16.90
C VAL A 55 -6.07 -5.96 -17.28
N PHE A 56 -4.90 -5.36 -17.12
CA PHE A 56 -4.61 -3.96 -17.39
C PHE A 56 -3.66 -3.81 -18.58
N ASP A 57 -3.92 -2.81 -19.42
CA ASP A 57 -2.96 -2.36 -20.44
C ASP A 57 -1.94 -1.43 -19.81
N VAL A 58 -0.69 -1.89 -19.72
CA VAL A 58 0.45 -1.19 -19.16
C VAL A 58 1.41 -0.64 -20.23
N SER A 59 1.07 -0.78 -21.51
CA SER A 59 1.92 -0.35 -22.63
C SER A 59 2.22 1.15 -22.64
N VAL A 60 1.37 1.96 -22.00
CA VAL A 60 1.55 3.40 -21.84
C VAL A 60 2.81 3.80 -21.06
N TYR A 61 3.39 2.90 -20.26
CA TYR A 61 4.57 3.17 -19.44
C TYR A 61 5.72 2.19 -19.74
N GLU A 62 6.26 2.26 -20.96
CA GLU A 62 7.39 1.42 -21.42
C GLU A 62 8.62 1.53 -20.51
N GLU A 63 8.86 2.70 -19.89
CA GLU A 63 9.98 2.90 -18.95
C GLU A 63 9.92 1.93 -17.75
N LEU A 64 8.72 1.56 -17.31
CA LEU A 64 8.50 0.65 -16.18
C LEU A 64 8.30 -0.79 -16.64
N TYR A 65 7.50 -1.02 -17.68
CA TYR A 65 7.05 -2.36 -18.07
C TYR A 65 7.69 -2.89 -19.36
N GLY A 66 8.40 -2.04 -20.10
CA GLY A 66 9.09 -2.40 -21.33
C GLY A 66 10.28 -3.32 -21.11
N SER A 67 10.98 -3.67 -22.20
CA SER A 67 12.05 -4.67 -22.18
C SER A 67 13.20 -4.42 -21.19
N LYS A 68 13.41 -3.16 -20.80
CA LYS A 68 14.43 -2.71 -19.84
C LYS A 68 13.84 -2.12 -18.56
N GLY A 69 12.51 -2.13 -18.43
CA GLY A 69 11.82 -1.53 -17.30
C GLY A 69 12.00 -2.36 -16.03
N SER A 70 11.96 -1.70 -14.88
CA SER A 70 12.13 -2.34 -13.57
C SER A 70 11.00 -3.31 -13.22
N LEU A 71 9.83 -3.16 -13.84
CA LEU A 71 8.62 -3.97 -13.60
C LEU A 71 8.28 -4.92 -14.75
N VAL A 72 9.20 -5.12 -15.69
CA VAL A 72 9.03 -6.04 -16.83
C VAL A 72 8.62 -7.46 -16.43
N GLN A 73 9.07 -7.91 -15.25
CA GLN A 73 8.78 -9.25 -14.72
C GLN A 73 7.30 -9.43 -14.39
N LEU A 74 6.54 -8.35 -14.20
CA LEU A 74 5.12 -8.35 -13.88
C LEU A 74 4.20 -8.37 -15.11
N THR A 75 4.74 -8.69 -16.30
CA THR A 75 3.96 -8.62 -17.55
C THR A 75 3.89 -9.93 -18.30
N GLY A 76 2.75 -10.16 -18.97
CA GLY A 76 2.55 -11.29 -19.87
C GLY A 76 2.21 -12.62 -19.19
N HIS A 77 1.86 -12.62 -17.91
CA HIS A 77 1.41 -13.82 -17.20
C HIS A 77 0.42 -13.49 -16.06
N ASN A 78 0.03 -14.51 -15.29
CA ASN A 78 -0.93 -14.40 -14.18
C ASN A 78 -0.20 -14.14 -12.85
N GLU A 79 -0.22 -12.90 -12.35
CA GLU A 79 0.73 -12.42 -11.32
C GLU A 79 0.45 -12.82 -9.87
N ILE A 80 -0.54 -13.67 -9.57
CA ILE A 80 -0.79 -14.07 -8.16
C ILE A 80 0.51 -14.64 -7.53
N HIS A 81 1.33 -15.31 -8.34
CA HIS A 81 2.60 -15.93 -7.92
C HIS A 81 3.77 -14.96 -7.68
N HIS A 82 3.77 -13.74 -8.21
CA HIS A 82 4.85 -12.78 -7.94
C HIS A 82 4.59 -12.00 -6.63
N PHE A 83 3.33 -11.75 -6.29
CA PHE A 83 2.97 -11.08 -5.05
C PHE A 83 2.89 -12.02 -3.83
N CYS A 84 2.73 -13.33 -4.07
CA CYS A 84 2.71 -14.37 -3.03
C CYS A 84 3.97 -15.23 -3.14
N GLN A 85 4.83 -15.27 -2.11
CA GLN A 85 6.03 -16.12 -2.13
C GLN A 85 5.72 -17.57 -2.57
N PRO A 86 6.56 -18.18 -3.42
CA PRO A 86 6.30 -19.52 -3.94
C PRO A 86 6.69 -20.54 -2.87
N SER A 87 5.74 -21.05 -2.08
CA SER A 87 6.06 -22.12 -1.14
C SER A 87 5.12 -23.33 -1.12
N VAL A 88 3.99 -23.36 -1.85
CA VAL A 88 3.21 -24.60 -1.96
C VAL A 88 2.47 -24.70 -3.32
N PRO A 89 2.74 -25.73 -4.15
CA PRO A 89 1.92 -26.04 -5.32
C PRO A 89 0.46 -26.31 -4.91
N GLY A 90 -0.50 -25.67 -5.57
CA GLY A 90 -1.94 -25.87 -5.32
C GLY A 90 -2.58 -24.91 -4.32
N ARG A 91 -1.83 -24.00 -3.70
CA ARG A 91 -2.41 -22.85 -2.97
C ARG A 91 -2.56 -21.67 -3.93
N PHE A 92 -3.66 -21.66 -4.68
CA PHE A 92 -4.08 -20.51 -5.48
C PHE A 92 -4.80 -19.43 -4.64
N ALA A 93 -4.97 -19.71 -3.35
CA ALA A 93 -5.65 -18.83 -2.42
C ALA A 93 -4.63 -17.89 -1.75
N LEU A 94 -5.07 -16.67 -1.46
CA LEU A 94 -4.40 -15.72 -0.56
C LEU A 94 -4.27 -16.26 0.89
N ASP A 95 -4.66 -17.51 1.11
CA ASP A 95 -4.61 -18.24 2.38
C ASP A 95 -3.16 -18.42 2.85
N GLY A 96 -2.80 -17.70 3.90
CA GLY A 96 -1.45 -17.70 4.48
C GLY A 96 -0.63 -16.46 4.17
N LEU A 97 -1.19 -15.48 3.46
CA LEU A 97 -0.58 -14.15 3.37
C LEU A 97 -0.69 -13.42 4.72
N SER A 98 0.38 -12.70 5.07
CA SER A 98 0.34 -11.72 6.15
C SER A 98 -0.58 -10.56 5.79
N GLU A 99 -1.08 -9.84 6.80
CA GLU A 99 -1.89 -8.64 6.60
C GLU A 99 -1.18 -7.59 5.73
N LEU A 100 0.12 -7.38 5.95
CA LEU A 100 0.95 -6.48 5.13
C LEU A 100 0.98 -6.90 3.65
N GLN A 101 1.11 -8.20 3.36
CA GLN A 101 1.10 -8.69 1.97
C GLN A 101 -0.26 -8.47 1.30
N LEU A 102 -1.35 -8.73 2.03
CA LEU A 102 -2.71 -8.44 1.54
C LEU A 102 -2.88 -6.96 1.24
N VAL A 103 -2.46 -6.07 2.16
CA VAL A 103 -2.50 -4.61 1.94
C VAL A 103 -1.72 -4.22 0.70
N ASN A 104 -0.51 -4.77 0.50
CA ASN A 104 0.30 -4.45 -0.68
C ASN A 104 -0.37 -4.88 -1.99
N ILE A 105 -0.96 -6.09 -2.05
CA ILE A 105 -1.74 -6.53 -3.22
C ILE A 105 -2.89 -5.56 -3.51
N MET A 106 -3.56 -5.09 -2.45
CA MET A 106 -4.69 -4.16 -2.59
C MET A 106 -4.27 -2.77 -3.03
N ARG A 107 -3.12 -2.26 -2.55
CA ARG A 107 -2.52 -1.02 -3.03
C ARG A 107 -2.22 -1.11 -4.53
N TRP A 108 -1.65 -2.23 -4.98
CA TRP A 108 -1.41 -2.50 -6.39
C TRP A 108 -2.69 -2.51 -7.20
N LEU A 109 -3.73 -3.20 -6.71
CA LEU A 109 -5.02 -3.23 -7.39
C LEU A 109 -5.62 -1.81 -7.53
N GLN A 110 -5.59 -1.01 -6.47
CA GLN A 110 -6.08 0.37 -6.49
C GLN A 110 -5.24 1.26 -7.44
N PHE A 111 -3.92 1.12 -7.41
CA PHE A 111 -2.99 1.83 -8.29
C PHE A 111 -3.27 1.48 -9.75
N LEU A 112 -3.34 0.20 -10.09
CA LEU A 112 -3.61 -0.26 -11.46
C LEU A 112 -4.97 0.24 -11.95
N SER A 113 -5.99 0.12 -11.11
CA SER A 113 -7.36 0.55 -11.43
C SER A 113 -7.48 2.06 -11.67
N SER A 114 -6.64 2.86 -11.02
CA SER A 114 -6.64 4.32 -11.16
C SER A 114 -5.79 4.83 -12.33
N ASN A 115 -4.72 4.11 -12.68
CA ASN A 115 -3.69 4.60 -13.59
C ASN A 115 -3.65 3.89 -14.94
N TYR A 116 -4.37 2.77 -15.10
CA TYR A 116 -4.30 1.93 -16.28
C TYR A 116 -5.69 1.52 -16.74
N GLN A 117 -5.83 1.32 -18.05
CA GLN A 117 -7.09 0.83 -18.61
C GLN A 117 -7.26 -0.66 -18.28
N CYS A 118 -8.37 -1.00 -17.64
CA CYS A 118 -8.76 -2.40 -17.48
C CYS A 118 -9.41 -2.93 -18.78
N ILE A 119 -8.71 -3.83 -19.47
CA ILE A 119 -9.06 -4.32 -20.82
C ILE A 119 -9.78 -5.68 -20.82
N GLY A 120 -9.93 -6.31 -19.65
CA GLY A 120 -10.59 -7.59 -19.53
C GLY A 120 -10.35 -8.27 -18.19
N TYR A 121 -10.70 -9.55 -18.16
CA TYR A 121 -10.53 -10.41 -16.98
C TYR A 121 -10.15 -11.83 -17.41
N LEU A 122 -9.58 -12.59 -16.49
CA LEU A 122 -9.27 -14.01 -16.62
C LEU A 122 -10.35 -14.81 -15.88
N PRO A 123 -11.20 -15.59 -16.57
CA PRO A 123 -12.12 -16.52 -15.92
C PRO A 123 -11.37 -17.50 -15.01
N GLY A 124 -11.87 -17.74 -13.80
CA GLY A 124 -11.25 -18.65 -12.83
C GLY A 124 -11.70 -18.38 -11.40
N ILE A 125 -10.74 -18.27 -10.49
CA ILE A 125 -10.99 -18.21 -9.04
C ILE A 125 -11.65 -16.88 -8.63
N PHE A 126 -11.32 -15.77 -9.30
CA PHE A 126 -11.82 -14.44 -8.92
C PHE A 126 -13.03 -13.99 -9.74
N PHE A 127 -13.12 -14.41 -10.99
CA PHE A 127 -14.21 -14.04 -11.90
C PHE A 127 -14.77 -15.29 -12.57
N ASP A 128 -16.09 -15.36 -12.67
CA ASP A 128 -16.74 -16.42 -13.42
C ASP A 128 -16.57 -16.23 -14.96
N PRO A 129 -17.00 -17.20 -15.79
CA PRO A 129 -16.93 -17.07 -17.25
C PRO A 129 -17.72 -15.89 -17.86
N PHE A 130 -18.57 -15.23 -17.09
CA PHE A 130 -19.35 -14.05 -17.52
C PHE A 130 -18.75 -12.73 -17.02
N GLY A 131 -17.67 -12.81 -16.23
CA GLY A 131 -16.95 -11.66 -15.68
C GLY A 131 -17.54 -11.12 -14.39
N GLU A 132 -18.41 -11.89 -13.74
CA GLU A 132 -18.96 -11.53 -12.44
C GLU A 132 -18.00 -11.99 -11.33
N PRO A 133 -17.74 -11.16 -10.29
CA PRO A 133 -16.89 -11.55 -9.17
C PRO A 133 -17.43 -12.81 -8.48
N THR A 134 -16.55 -13.76 -8.20
CA THR A 134 -16.93 -14.96 -7.44
C THR A 134 -17.12 -14.63 -5.95
N ALA A 135 -17.70 -15.56 -5.19
CA ALA A 135 -17.76 -15.46 -3.73
C ALA A 135 -16.36 -15.26 -3.09
N TYR A 136 -15.32 -15.85 -3.70
CA TYR A 136 -13.94 -15.66 -3.24
C TYR A 136 -13.47 -14.22 -3.44
N MET A 137 -13.73 -13.63 -4.61
CA MET A 137 -13.40 -12.22 -4.87
C MET A 137 -14.21 -11.27 -3.97
N HIS A 138 -15.49 -11.57 -3.71
CA HIS A 138 -16.28 -10.79 -2.76
C HIS A 138 -15.71 -10.83 -1.33
N ASN A 139 -15.24 -11.99 -0.87
CA ASN A 139 -14.58 -12.10 0.45
C ASN A 139 -13.30 -11.26 0.51
N ILE A 140 -12.50 -11.27 -0.57
CA ILE A 140 -11.29 -10.46 -0.70
C ILE A 140 -11.63 -8.96 -0.59
N LEU A 141 -12.65 -8.50 -1.31
CA LEU A 141 -13.11 -7.10 -1.26
C LEU A 141 -13.67 -6.71 0.12
N HIS A 142 -14.32 -7.65 0.82
CA HIS A 142 -14.80 -7.42 2.17
C HIS A 142 -13.64 -7.22 3.16
N VAL A 143 -12.62 -8.09 3.11
CA VAL A 143 -11.39 -7.94 3.91
C VAL A 143 -10.69 -6.63 3.60
N PHE A 144 -10.55 -6.30 2.31
CA PHE A 144 -10.01 -5.01 1.87
C PHE A 144 -10.73 -3.83 2.51
N LYS A 145 -12.06 -3.80 2.42
CA LYS A 145 -12.86 -2.72 2.99
C LYS A 145 -12.66 -2.60 4.49
N SER A 146 -12.60 -3.73 5.21
CA SER A 146 -12.33 -3.74 6.65
C SER A 146 -10.98 -3.12 6.99
N VAL A 147 -9.91 -3.53 6.30
CA VAL A 147 -8.55 -3.00 6.55
C VAL A 147 -8.45 -1.53 6.16
N ALA A 148 -9.01 -1.14 5.01
CA ALA A 148 -9.02 0.25 4.57
C ALA A 148 -9.80 1.17 5.52
N THR A 149 -10.93 0.69 6.05
CA THR A 149 -11.72 1.42 7.05
C THR A 149 -10.93 1.62 8.34
N GLU A 150 -10.22 0.58 8.80
CA GLU A 150 -9.40 0.68 10.00
C GLU A 150 -8.19 1.61 9.79
N GLN A 151 -7.51 1.55 8.65
CA GLN A 151 -6.44 2.49 8.31
C GLN A 151 -6.94 3.94 8.29
N ALA A 152 -8.12 4.19 7.70
CA ALA A 152 -8.73 5.51 7.71
C ALA A 152 -9.09 5.98 9.13
N ARG A 153 -9.61 5.08 9.97
CA ARG A 153 -9.90 5.35 11.38
C ARG A 153 -8.63 5.71 12.17
N LEU A 154 -7.55 4.93 12.01
CA LEU A 154 -6.26 5.20 12.64
C LEU A 154 -5.63 6.50 12.14
N ALA A 155 -5.77 6.83 10.85
CA ALA A 155 -5.30 8.09 10.30
C ALA A 155 -6.05 9.30 10.90
N ALA A 156 -7.36 9.16 11.15
CA ALA A 156 -8.15 10.19 11.82
C ALA A 156 -7.82 10.33 13.31
N LEU A 157 -7.61 9.21 14.03
CA LEU A 157 -7.24 9.23 15.44
C LEU A 157 -5.80 9.70 15.69
N PHE A 158 -4.90 9.35 14.76
CA PHE A 158 -3.46 9.59 14.87
C PHE A 158 -2.98 10.32 13.61
N PRO A 159 -3.26 11.64 13.49
CA PRO A 159 -2.80 12.44 12.36
C PRO A 159 -1.28 12.47 12.31
N ASP A 160 -0.71 12.60 11.11
CA ASP A 160 0.74 12.64 10.94
C ASP A 160 1.34 13.86 11.64
N CYS A 161 2.52 13.66 12.24
CA CYS A 161 3.32 14.77 12.74
C CYS A 161 4.15 15.41 11.62
N GLN A 162 4.71 16.59 11.89
CA GLN A 162 5.66 17.25 10.99
C GLN A 162 7.09 17.06 11.48
N SER A 163 8.06 17.08 10.56
CA SER A 163 9.48 17.10 10.90
C SER A 163 10.04 18.52 10.74
N GLU A 164 10.62 19.08 11.79
CA GLU A 164 11.23 20.40 11.80
C GLU A 164 12.69 20.33 12.26
N THR A 165 13.55 21.22 11.77
CA THR A 165 14.90 21.37 12.33
C THR A 165 14.91 22.46 13.40
N LYS A 166 15.16 22.09 14.65
CA LYS A 166 15.29 23.02 15.79
C LYS A 166 16.68 22.92 16.38
N HIS A 167 17.38 24.05 16.48
CA HIS A 167 18.74 24.12 17.04
C HIS A 167 19.73 23.13 16.39
N GLY A 168 19.62 22.89 15.09
CA GLY A 168 20.47 21.95 14.35
C GLY A 168 20.11 20.48 14.52
N LYS A 169 18.99 20.17 15.19
CA LYS A 169 18.48 18.82 15.40
C LYS A 169 17.16 18.62 14.67
N LEU A 170 16.95 17.44 14.09
CA LEU A 170 15.68 17.09 13.47
C LEU A 170 14.69 16.63 14.54
N CYS A 171 13.50 17.22 14.59
CA CYS A 171 12.49 16.95 15.59
C CYS A 171 11.15 16.60 14.92
N ALA A 172 10.42 15.65 15.51
CA ALA A 172 9.00 15.48 15.28
C ALA A 172 8.22 16.52 16.09
N VAL A 173 7.27 17.19 15.46
CA VAL A 173 6.47 18.27 16.07
C VAL A 173 5.00 18.06 15.70
N CYS A 174 4.12 18.26 16.68
CA CYS A 174 2.69 18.29 16.43
C CYS A 174 2.21 19.69 16.09
N PRO A 175 1.50 19.88 14.96
CA PRO A 175 0.91 21.17 14.65
C PRO A 175 -0.13 21.52 15.72
N ALA A 176 -0.15 22.79 16.15
CA ALA A 176 -1.20 23.27 17.02
C ALA A 176 -2.55 23.20 16.26
N LEU A 177 -3.50 22.43 16.77
CA LEU A 177 -4.87 22.45 16.25
C LEU A 177 -5.49 23.80 16.60
N SER A 178 -5.54 24.72 15.63
CA SER A 178 -6.29 25.96 15.77
C SER A 178 -7.79 25.65 15.63
N SER A 179 -8.42 25.14 16.70
CA SER A 179 -9.87 25.19 16.79
C SER A 179 -10.27 26.64 17.01
N SER A 180 -11.21 27.14 16.20
CA SER A 180 -11.83 28.46 16.33
C SER A 180 -12.10 28.81 17.80
N GLU A 181 -11.80 30.06 18.14
CA GLU A 181 -11.95 30.71 19.46
C GLU A 181 -12.95 29.99 20.39
N SER A 182 -12.43 29.40 21.48
CA SER A 182 -13.12 28.97 22.73
C SER A 182 -12.96 27.50 23.14
N GLN A 183 -12.21 26.66 22.43
CA GLN A 183 -11.87 25.31 22.93
C GLN A 183 -10.40 25.23 23.34
N GLN A 184 -10.15 24.71 24.54
CA GLN A 184 -8.83 24.52 25.10
C GLN A 184 -8.00 23.69 24.12
N THR A 185 -6.87 24.23 23.64
CA THR A 185 -5.98 23.50 22.72
C THR A 185 -5.50 22.24 23.44
N GLU A 186 -6.06 21.09 23.09
CA GLU A 186 -5.59 19.83 23.63
C GLU A 186 -4.16 19.62 23.14
N LEU A 187 -3.22 19.56 24.08
CA LEU A 187 -1.83 19.27 23.80
C LEU A 187 -1.74 17.85 23.23
N MET A 188 -1.32 17.75 21.97
CA MET A 188 -0.94 16.50 21.34
C MET A 188 0.58 16.34 21.43
N VAL A 189 1.02 15.11 21.60
CA VAL A 189 2.45 14.77 21.67
C VAL A 189 2.84 13.86 20.51
N PRO A 190 4.04 14.04 19.93
CA PRO A 190 4.52 13.18 18.87
C PRO A 190 4.85 11.79 19.42
N ARG A 191 4.44 10.76 18.67
CA ARG A 191 4.68 9.34 18.95
C ARG A 191 4.94 8.56 17.66
N LYS A 192 5.44 7.33 17.81
CA LYS A 192 5.56 6.36 16.72
C LYS A 192 4.34 5.45 16.72
N LEU A 193 3.58 5.42 15.63
CA LEU A 193 2.54 4.40 15.41
C LEU A 193 3.17 3.19 14.72
N VAL A 194 3.15 2.03 15.38
CA VAL A 194 3.62 0.74 14.86
C VAL A 194 2.40 -0.10 14.46
N ASP A 195 1.93 0.10 13.24
CA ASP A 195 0.78 -0.59 12.65
C ASP A 195 1.22 -1.89 11.96
N PRO A 196 0.66 -3.07 12.29
CA PRO A 196 1.02 -4.34 11.66
C PRO A 196 0.71 -4.41 10.16
N SER A 197 -0.19 -3.55 9.66
CA SER A 197 -0.54 -3.42 8.26
C SER A 197 0.43 -2.52 7.48
N GLN A 198 1.41 -1.90 8.16
CA GLN A 198 2.42 -1.02 7.59
C GLN A 198 3.83 -1.59 7.80
N SER A 199 4.71 -1.40 6.80
CA SER A 199 6.09 -1.90 6.88
C SER A 199 6.99 -1.06 7.79
N ARG A 200 6.58 0.17 8.10
CA ARG A 200 7.36 1.13 8.88
C ARG A 200 6.47 1.85 9.88
N ALA A 201 7.03 2.13 11.06
CA ALA A 201 6.40 3.02 12.00
C ALA A 201 6.34 4.44 11.42
N ARG A 202 5.21 5.14 11.60
CA ARG A 202 5.05 6.53 11.18
C ARG A 202 4.95 7.45 12.38
N CYS A 203 5.37 8.70 12.20
CA CYS A 203 5.22 9.72 13.23
C CYS A 203 3.78 10.23 13.27
N VAL A 204 3.19 10.24 14.45
CA VAL A 204 1.80 10.67 14.66
C VAL A 204 1.69 11.59 15.87
N CYS A 205 0.65 12.41 15.85
CA CYS A 205 0.24 13.20 17.00
C CYS A 205 -0.84 12.47 17.79
N VAL A 206 -0.66 12.38 19.10
CA VAL A 206 -1.53 11.60 19.99
C VAL A 206 -2.04 12.49 21.11
N GLN A 207 -3.35 12.49 21.31
CA GLN A 207 -3.99 13.12 22.47
C GLN A 207 -3.71 12.31 23.75
N SER A 208 -3.66 12.97 24.90
CA SER A 208 -3.33 12.34 26.19
C SER A 208 -4.19 11.10 26.51
N GLY A 209 -5.47 11.11 26.14
CA GLY A 209 -6.39 9.98 26.36
C GLY A 209 -6.14 8.73 25.50
N LEU A 210 -5.21 8.81 24.53
CA LEU A 210 -4.91 7.73 23.58
C LEU A 210 -3.46 7.22 23.67
N LEU A 211 -2.68 7.68 24.66
CA LEU A 211 -1.27 7.30 24.81
C LEU A 211 -1.07 5.81 25.10
N ASP A 212 -2.03 5.17 25.78
CA ASP A 212 -1.99 3.73 26.12
C ASP A 212 -2.40 2.80 24.96
N HIS A 213 -2.66 3.35 23.77
CA HIS A 213 -3.05 2.54 22.62
C HIS A 213 -1.93 1.53 22.26
N PRO A 214 -2.25 0.24 22.00
CA PRO A 214 -1.26 -0.84 21.90
C PRO A 214 -0.23 -0.67 20.77
N TRP A 215 -0.52 0.17 19.78
CA TRP A 215 0.36 0.48 18.65
C TRP A 215 1.15 1.78 18.80
N ILE A 216 0.94 2.53 19.88
CA ILE A 216 1.66 3.77 20.14
C ILE A 216 2.96 3.47 20.90
N ARG A 217 4.06 4.07 20.44
CA ARG A 217 5.39 3.94 21.04
C ARG A 217 6.02 5.32 21.21
N GLU A 218 6.75 5.49 22.29
CA GLU A 218 7.46 6.74 22.58
C GLU A 218 8.72 6.90 21.73
N TYR A 219 9.15 8.14 21.54
CA TYR A 219 10.49 8.43 21.04
C TYR A 219 11.51 8.19 22.15
N PRO A 220 12.64 7.53 21.86
CA PRO A 220 13.67 7.32 22.87
C PRO A 220 14.20 8.68 23.37
N ASN A 221 14.41 8.79 24.69
CA ASN A 221 14.91 10.02 25.33
C ASN A 221 14.05 11.27 25.10
N CYS A 222 12.76 11.11 24.79
CA CYS A 222 11.81 12.22 24.76
C CYS A 222 10.96 12.23 26.03
N ASP A 223 10.69 13.41 26.58
CA ASP A 223 9.74 13.55 27.68
C ASP A 223 8.34 13.13 27.20
N PRO A 224 7.59 12.30 27.95
CA PRO A 224 6.28 11.80 27.53
C PRO A 224 5.27 12.91 27.19
N ASN A 225 5.38 14.09 27.81
CA ASN A 225 4.46 15.21 27.60
C ASN A 225 5.03 16.29 26.66
N SER A 226 6.22 16.05 26.08
CA SER A 226 6.83 17.04 25.20
C SER A 226 6.03 17.21 23.90
N PRO A 227 5.75 18.45 23.46
CA PRO A 227 5.12 18.72 22.16
C PRO A 227 6.07 18.51 20.97
N GLU A 228 7.35 18.26 21.25
CA GLU A 228 8.39 17.99 20.26
C GLU A 228 9.36 16.89 20.74
N CYS A 229 9.77 16.00 19.83
CA CYS A 229 10.73 14.95 20.13
C CYS A 229 11.86 14.94 19.12
N GLU A 230 13.11 14.95 19.60
CA GLU A 230 14.30 14.79 18.76
C GLU A 230 14.30 13.41 18.09
N LEU A 231 14.50 13.39 16.78
CA LEU A 231 14.62 12.17 15.99
C LEU A 231 16.07 11.70 16.05
N SER A 232 16.31 10.63 16.79
CA SER A 232 17.59 9.91 16.74
C SER A 232 17.73 9.27 15.36
N ILE A 233 18.72 9.73 14.58
CA ILE A 233 19.11 9.14 13.29
C ILE A 233 19.99 7.91 13.53
#